data_AF-A0A538D1U8-F1
#
_entry.id   AF-A0A538D1U8-F1
#
_cell.length_a   1.000
_cell.length_b   1.000
_cell.length_c   1.000
_cell.angle_alpha   90.00
_cell.angle_beta   90.00
_cell.angle_gamma   90.00
#
_symmetry.space_group_name_H-M   'P 1'
#
loop_
_entity.id
_entity.type
_entity.pdbx_description
1 polymer ?
#
loop_
_entity_poly.entity_id
_entity_poly.type
_entity_poly.pdbx_seq_one_letter_code
_entity_poly.pdbx_strand_id
1 'polypeptide(L)'
;MTKLQPPYRARGARQTDVLWAVSARRIETARFEADGERVDLTETADGKILRVDGMPVFGSIPALEQLGEPAGPSYAVHAQRLDADLWEVRVATL
;
A
#
# COMPACT_ATOMS: atom_id res chain seq x y z
N MET A 1 -15.24 -9.25 -22.64
CA MET A 1 -13.98 -9.77 -22.06
C MET A 1 -13.28 -8.61 -21.36
N THR A 2 -13.27 -8.59 -20.02
CA THR A 2 -12.79 -7.44 -19.25
C THR A 2 -11.26 -7.50 -19.18
N LYS A 3 -10.58 -6.57 -19.86
CA LYS A 3 -9.12 -6.42 -19.78
C LYS A 3 -8.79 -5.47 -18.63
N LEU A 4 -8.03 -5.94 -17.65
CA LEU A 4 -7.52 -5.10 -16.58
C LEU A 4 -6.28 -4.34 -17.05
N GLN A 5 -6.29 -3.03 -16.94
CA GLN A 5 -5.14 -2.20 -17.31
C GLN A 5 -4.09 -2.24 -16.19
N PRO A 6 -2.79 -2.30 -16.54
CA PRO A 6 -1.72 -2.20 -15.54
C PRO A 6 -1.74 -0.84 -14.81
N PRO A 7 -1.10 -0.76 -13.63
CA PRO A 7 -0.56 -1.90 -12.87
C PRO A 7 -1.68 -2.71 -12.19
N TYR A 8 -1.48 -4.02 -12.08
CA TYR A 8 -2.40 -4.94 -11.41
C TYR A 8 -1.65 -5.98 -10.60
N ARG A 9 -2.30 -6.46 -9.55
CA ARG A 9 -1.80 -7.59 -8.75
C ARG A 9 -2.72 -8.79 -8.96
N ALA A 10 -2.13 -9.90 -9.43
CA ALA A 10 -2.79 -11.18 -9.53
C ALA A 10 -2.43 -12.07 -8.33
N ARG A 11 -3.41 -12.79 -7.79
CA ARG A 11 -3.23 -13.80 -6.75
C ARG A 11 -3.86 -15.10 -7.20
N GLY A 12 -3.03 -16.14 -7.29
CA GLY A 12 -3.47 -17.52 -7.45
C GLY A 12 -3.62 -18.21 -6.10
N ALA A 13 -4.68 -18.98 -5.92
CA ALA A 13 -4.86 -19.88 -4.79
C ALA A 13 -5.26 -21.26 -5.30
N ARG A 14 -4.44 -22.28 -4.98
CA ARG A 14 -4.70 -23.67 -5.33
C ARG A 14 -5.98 -24.14 -4.64
N GLN A 15 -6.91 -24.68 -5.41
CA GLN A 15 -8.19 -25.19 -4.91
C GLN A 15 -8.15 -26.71 -4.78
N THR A 16 -7.55 -27.38 -5.76
CA THR A 16 -7.38 -28.84 -5.81
C THR A 16 -6.03 -29.18 -6.45
N ASP A 17 -5.79 -30.45 -6.77
CA ASP A 17 -4.52 -30.85 -7.36
C ASP A 17 -4.21 -30.27 -8.73
N VAL A 18 -5.27 -29.95 -9.48
CA VAL A 18 -5.18 -29.47 -10.87
C VAL A 18 -5.88 -28.12 -11.08
N LEU A 19 -6.55 -27.58 -10.04
CA LEU A 19 -7.35 -26.36 -10.14
C LEU A 19 -6.75 -25.21 -9.34
N TRP A 20 -6.68 -24.04 -9.99
CA TRP A 20 -6.30 -22.78 -9.38
C TRP A 20 -7.41 -21.75 -9.57
N ALA A 21 -7.77 -21.07 -8.48
CA ALA A 21 -8.53 -19.83 -8.56
C ALA A 21 -7.56 -18.68 -8.74
N VAL A 22 -7.81 -17.81 -9.71
CA VAL A 22 -7.01 -16.61 -9.95
C VAL A 22 -7.91 -15.39 -9.80
N SER A 23 -7.47 -14.44 -8.99
CA SER A 23 -8.08 -13.11 -8.88
C SER A 23 -7.05 -12.06 -9.28
N ALA A 24 -7.50 -10.97 -9.90
CA ALA A 24 -6.65 -9.82 -10.20
C ALA A 24 -7.39 -8.54 -9.87
N ARG A 25 -6.66 -7.54 -9.37
CA ARG A 25 -7.20 -6.19 -9.13
C ARG A 25 -6.20 -5.14 -9.55
N ARG A 26 -6.72 -3.98 -9.95
CA ARG A 26 -5.90 -2.79 -10.16
C ARG A 26 -5.25 -2.40 -8.84
N ILE A 27 -4.02 -1.93 -8.93
CA ILE A 27 -3.27 -1.39 -7.81
C ILE A 27 -2.79 0.01 -8.16
N GLU A 28 -2.47 0.78 -7.13
CA GLU A 28 -1.66 1.98 -7.27
C GLU A 28 -0.27 1.66 -6.79
N THR A 29 0.72 2.30 -7.39
CA THR A 29 2.13 2.07 -7.07
C THR A 29 2.85 3.38 -6.86
N ALA A 30 3.75 3.41 -5.90
CA ALA A 30 4.65 4.52 -5.66
C ALA A 30 6.08 4.00 -5.52
N ARG A 31 7.05 4.88 -5.75
CA ARG A 31 8.47 4.60 -5.55
C ARG A 31 9.01 5.45 -4.42
N PHE A 32 9.56 4.81 -3.39
CA PHE A 32 10.22 5.48 -2.27
C PHE A 32 11.07 4.50 -1.47
N GLU A 33 12.11 5.05 -0.84
CA GLU A 33 12.94 4.34 0.13
C GLU A 33 12.24 4.30 1.48
N ALA A 34 12.14 3.09 2.04
CA ALA A 34 11.69 2.83 3.40
C ALA A 34 12.21 1.46 3.82
N ASP A 35 12.28 1.18 5.11
CA ASP A 35 12.60 -0.14 5.64
C ASP A 35 11.36 -1.05 5.71
N GLY A 36 11.57 -2.36 5.87
CA GLY A 36 10.51 -3.35 6.14
C GLY A 36 9.72 -3.79 4.90
N GLU A 37 8.66 -4.58 5.09
CA GLU A 37 7.82 -5.09 4.00
C GLU A 37 6.44 -4.41 3.94
N ARG A 38 6.06 -3.76 5.05
CA ARG A 38 4.82 -2.99 5.18
C ARG A 38 5.12 -1.68 5.87
N VAL A 39 4.57 -0.60 5.33
CA VAL A 39 4.63 0.72 5.94
C VAL A 39 3.23 1.30 6.01
N ASP A 40 2.83 1.75 7.18
CA ASP A 40 1.53 2.36 7.43
C ASP A 40 1.72 3.77 8.00
N LEU A 41 1.14 4.77 7.35
CA LEU A 41 1.08 6.15 7.81
C LEU A 41 -0.37 6.47 8.17
N THR A 42 -0.59 7.05 9.34
CA THR A 42 -1.89 7.59 9.77
C THR A 42 -1.70 9.03 10.18
N GLU A 43 -2.40 9.94 9.49
CA GLU A 43 -2.46 11.37 9.80
C GLU A 43 -3.85 11.69 10.35
N THR A 44 -3.89 12.35 11.50
CA THR A 44 -5.11 12.84 12.14
C THR A 44 -4.87 14.22 12.76
N ALA A 45 -5.93 14.86 13.26
CA ALA A 45 -5.79 16.11 14.01
C ALA A 45 -4.92 15.98 15.28
N ASP A 46 -4.83 14.78 15.86
CA ASP A 46 -4.01 14.50 17.05
C ASP A 46 -2.54 14.23 16.71
N GLY A 47 -2.22 14.14 15.42
CA GLY A 47 -0.88 13.97 14.90
C GLY A 47 -0.70 12.75 14.00
N LYS A 48 0.56 12.38 13.85
CA LYS A 48 1.06 11.42 12.85
C LYS A 48 1.58 10.16 13.52
N ILE A 49 1.17 9.00 13.02
CA ILE A 49 1.69 7.70 13.45
C ILE A 49 2.26 6.98 12.22
N LEU A 50 3.55 6.66 12.27
CA LEU A 50 4.23 5.83 11.28
C LEU A 50 4.52 4.45 11.87
N ARG A 51 4.19 3.39 11.12
CA ARG A 51 4.54 2.02 11.47
C ARG A 51 5.30 1.35 10.34
N VAL A 52 6.34 0.60 10.69
CA VAL A 52 7.07 -0.28 9.80
C VAL A 52 6.90 -1.70 10.32
N ASP A 53 6.39 -2.60 9.48
CA ASP A 53 6.05 -3.98 9.83
C ASP A 53 5.16 -4.10 11.08
N GLY A 54 4.26 -3.13 11.25
CA GLY A 54 3.34 -3.04 12.39
C GLY A 54 3.93 -2.44 13.66
N MET A 55 5.24 -2.15 13.68
CA MET A 55 5.92 -1.54 14.82
C MET A 55 5.95 -0.02 14.67
N PRO A 56 5.51 0.76 15.69
CA PRO A 56 5.65 2.21 15.66
C PRO A 56 7.11 2.62 15.56
N VAL A 57 7.40 3.57 14.66
CA VAL A 57 8.73 4.14 14.48
C VAL A 57 8.65 5.66 14.53
N PHE A 58 9.76 6.29 14.92
CA PHE A 58 9.91 7.74 14.82
C PHE A 58 10.39 8.11 13.42
N GLY A 59 9.99 9.31 12.96
CA GLY A 59 10.41 9.87 11.68
C GLY A 59 9.24 10.16 10.76
N SER A 60 9.56 10.42 9.50
CA SER A 60 8.62 10.75 8.44
C SER A 60 9.05 10.07 7.15
N ILE A 61 8.08 9.78 6.29
CA ILE A 61 8.31 9.33 4.93
C ILE A 61 7.55 10.32 4.03
N PRO A 62 8.22 11.36 3.52
CA PRO A 62 7.56 12.45 2.79
C PRO A 62 6.73 11.98 1.59
N ALA A 63 7.12 10.87 0.95
CA ALA A 63 6.37 10.29 -0.14
C ALA A 63 4.97 9.79 0.30
N LEU A 64 4.85 9.20 1.49
CA LEU A 64 3.55 8.75 2.01
C LEU A 64 2.65 9.94 2.40
N GLU A 65 3.25 11.00 2.91
CA GLU A 65 2.53 12.22 3.28
C GLU A 65 1.93 12.89 2.03
N GLN A 66 2.76 13.07 0.98
CA GLN A 66 2.32 13.61 -0.31
C GLN A 66 1.23 12.75 -0.98
N LEU A 67 1.28 11.43 -0.82
CA LEU A 67 0.22 10.54 -1.32
C LEU A 67 -1.10 10.73 -0.58
N GLY A 68 -1.05 11.04 0.72
CA GLY A 68 -2.22 11.22 1.57
C GLY A 68 -2.88 12.59 1.49
N GLU A 69 -2.11 13.66 1.27
CA GLU A 69 -2.60 15.05 1.23
C GLU A 69 -3.88 15.27 0.39
N PRO A 70 -4.03 14.69 -0.82
CA PRO A 70 -5.24 14.86 -1.62
C PRO A 70 -6.52 14.27 -0.99
N ALA A 71 -6.39 13.35 -0.03
CA ALA A 71 -7.52 12.74 0.67
C ALA A 71 -8.12 13.68 1.74
N GLY A 72 -7.40 14.72 2.16
CA GLY A 72 -7.86 15.70 3.13
C GLY A 72 -7.04 15.71 4.43
N PRO A 73 -7.58 16.29 5.53
CA PRO A 73 -6.80 16.53 6.75
C PRO A 73 -6.57 15.28 7.61
N SER A 74 -7.34 14.21 7.40
CA SER A 74 -7.18 12.94 8.10
C SER A 74 -7.18 11.79 7.09
N TYR A 75 -6.12 10.99 7.08
CA TYR A 75 -5.95 9.92 6.12
C TYR A 75 -5.09 8.78 6.66
N ALA A 76 -5.24 7.61 6.04
CA ALA A 76 -4.32 6.49 6.19
C ALA A 76 -3.71 6.13 4.83
N VAL A 77 -2.40 5.91 4.82
CA VAL A 77 -1.69 5.35 3.67
C VAL A 77 -1.12 3.99 4.07
N HIS A 78 -1.50 2.98 3.31
CA HIS A 78 -1.00 1.61 3.45
C HIS A 78 -0.08 1.29 2.28
N ALA A 79 1.16 0.91 2.56
CA ALA A 79 2.13 0.50 1.57
C ALA A 79 2.61 -0.94 1.82
N GLN A 80 2.65 -1.73 0.74
CA GLN A 80 3.22 -3.08 0.74
C GLN A 80 4.32 -3.17 -0.32
N ARG A 81 5.51 -3.64 0.06
CA ARG A 81 6.65 -3.74 -0.87
C ARG A 81 6.32 -4.71 -1.99
N LEU A 82 6.66 -4.31 -3.22
CA LEU A 82 6.57 -5.15 -4.42
C LEU A 82 7.97 -5.62 -4.83
N ASP A 83 8.93 -4.71 -4.89
CA ASP A 83 10.34 -4.97 -5.22
C ASP A 83 11.19 -3.74 -4.90
N ALA A 84 12.34 -3.88 -4.24
CA ALA A 84 13.22 -2.77 -3.88
C ALA A 84 12.43 -1.52 -3.42
N ASP A 85 12.55 -0.38 -4.11
CA ASP A 85 11.88 0.90 -3.83
C ASP A 85 10.42 0.97 -4.32
N LEU A 86 9.89 -0.07 -4.98
CA LEU A 86 8.56 -0.12 -5.54
C LEU A 86 7.55 -0.70 -4.54
N TRP A 87 6.49 0.06 -4.30
CA TRP A 87 5.42 -0.28 -3.35
C TRP A 87 4.06 -0.29 -4.03
N GLU A 88 3.20 -1.23 -3.63
CA GLU A 88 1.75 -1.10 -3.78
C GLU A 88 1.26 -0.14 -2.69
N VAL A 89 0.50 0.89 -3.06
CA VAL A 89 -0.05 1.87 -2.11
C VAL A 89 -1.57 1.91 -2.16
N ARG A 90 -2.19 2.27 -1.03
CA ARG A 90 -3.61 2.61 -0.93
C ARG A 90 -3.78 3.75 0.05
N VAL A 91 -4.59 4.72 -0.35
CA VAL A 91 -4.95 5.88 0.47
C VAL A 91 -6.43 5.77 0.84
N ALA A 92 -6.75 6.04 2.09
CA ALA A 92 -8.12 6.11 2.59
C ALA A 92 -8.29 7.37 3.44
N THR A 93 -9.41 8.06 3.27
CA THR A 93 -9.87 9.11 4.20
C THR A 93 -10.27 8.49 5.53
N LEU A 94 -10.05 9.21 6.63
CA LEU A 94 -10.46 8.80 7.97
C LEU A 94 -11.62 9.65 8.50
#